data_AF-A0A920RVY3-F1
#
_entry.id   AF-A0A920RVY3-F1
#
_cell.length_a   1.000
_cell.length_b   1.000
_cell.length_c   1.000
_cell.angle_alpha   90.00
_cell.angle_beta   90.00
_cell.angle_gamma   90.00
#
_symmetry.space_group_name_H-M   'P 1'
#
loop_
_entity.id
_entity.type
_entity.pdbx_description
1 polymer ?
#
loop_
_entity_poly.entity_id
_entity_poly.type
_entity_poly.pdbx_seq_one_letter_code
_entity_poly.pdbx_strand_id
1 'polypeptide(L)' 'MLRLTITSLVAFLCFFHPQSHSFDNENPTVFITGSNRNIGLEFVKQFSENNWNVIATARKPEEANEFKQ' A
#
# COMPACT_ATOMS: atom_id res chain seq x y z
N MET A 1 18.46 -34.45 2.24
CA MET A 1 17.20 -33.81 1.79
C MET A 1 16.58 -32.88 2.83
N LEU A 2 16.42 -33.28 4.10
CA LEU A 2 15.75 -32.47 5.14
C LEU A 2 16.40 -31.09 5.44
N ARG A 3 17.73 -31.00 5.39
CA ARG A 3 18.43 -29.72 5.63
C ARG A 3 18.18 -28.67 4.53
N LEU A 4 18.11 -29.10 3.27
CA LEU A 4 17.90 -28.22 2.11
C LEU A 4 16.47 -27.65 2.09
N THR A 5 15.48 -28.46 2.45
CA THR A 5 14.07 -28.02 2.53
C THR A 5 13.85 -27.01 3.66
N ILE A 6 14.52 -27.18 4.82
CA ILE A 6 14.43 -26.22 5.94
C ILE A 6 15.05 -24.87 5.57
N THR A 7 16.23 -24.85 4.93
CA THR A 7 16.84 -23.59 4.46
C THR A 7 15.99 -22.87 3.43
N SER A 8 15.35 -23.60 2.51
CA SER A 8 14.44 -23.02 1.52
C SER A 8 13.18 -22.44 2.16
N LEU A 9 12.63 -23.11 3.18
CA LEU A 9 11.44 -22.66 3.90
C LEU A 9 11.71 -21.40 4.73
N VAL A 10 12.84 -21.36 5.44
CA VAL A 10 13.25 -20.18 6.23
C VAL A 10 13.53 -18.98 5.32
N ALA A 11 14.22 -19.20 4.20
CA ALA A 11 14.44 -18.13 3.21
C ALA A 11 13.10 -17.57 2.70
N PHE A 12 12.16 -18.44 2.33
CA PHE A 12 10.83 -18.03 1.86
C PHE A 12 10.07 -17.21 2.92
N LEU A 13 10.11 -17.61 4.19
CA LEU A 13 9.50 -16.87 5.30
C LEU A 13 10.17 -15.51 5.55
N CYS A 14 11.49 -15.39 5.35
CA CYS A 14 12.19 -14.10 5.45
C CYS A 14 11.89 -13.14 4.28
N PHE A 15 11.46 -13.66 3.11
CA PHE A 15 11.00 -12.84 1.98
C PHE A 15 9.56 -12.33 2.15
N PHE A 16 8.76 -12.92 3.05
CA PHE A 16 7.46 -12.38 3.43
C PHE A 16 7.63 -11.25 4.45
N HIS A 17 8.08 -10.09 3.99
CA HIS A 17 8.00 -8.86 4.78
C HIS A 17 6.53 -8.42 4.87
N PRO A 18 5.91 -8.39 6.07
CA PRO A 18 4.63 -7.74 6.23
C PRO A 18 4.79 -6.26 5.87
N GLN A 19 4.03 -5.79 4.89
CA GLN A 19 3.99 -4.37 4.52
C GLN A 19 3.41 -3.59 5.71
N SER A 20 4.24 -2.85 6.43
CA SER A 20 3.80 -1.98 7.52
C SER A 20 3.08 -0.75 6.96
N HIS A 21 1.88 -0.46 7.46
CA HIS A 21 1.10 0.70 7.06
C HIS A 21 1.52 1.94 7.88
N SER A 22 2.74 2.41 7.66
CA SER A 22 3.21 3.70 8.17
C SER A 22 3.70 4.54 7.00
N PHE A 23 3.48 5.83 7.08
CA PHE A 23 4.12 6.76 6.16
C PHE A 23 5.63 6.77 6.34
N ASP A 24 6.34 6.89 5.23
CA ASP A 24 7.79 7.04 5.18
C ASP A 24 8.13 8.53 5.16
N ASN A 25 8.93 8.99 6.12
CA ASN A 25 9.30 10.41 6.24
C ASN A 25 10.22 10.91 5.11
N GLU A 26 10.87 9.99 4.38
CA GLU A 26 11.72 10.34 3.23
C GLU A 26 10.91 10.50 1.93
N ASN A 27 9.64 10.06 1.93
CA ASN A 27 8.75 10.20 0.79
C ASN A 27 7.81 11.40 0.94
N PRO A 28 7.51 12.10 -0.16
CA PRO A 28 6.54 13.19 -0.14
C PRO A 28 5.12 12.71 0.20
N THR A 29 4.34 13.61 0.80
CA THR A 29 2.95 13.36 1.20
C THR A 29 1.97 14.20 0.37
N VAL A 30 0.91 13.56 -0.12
CA VAL A 30 -0.16 14.21 -0.88
C VAL A 30 -1.53 14.01 -0.24
N PHE A 31 -2.30 15.09 -0.14
CA PHE A 31 -3.68 15.08 0.32
C PHE A 31 -4.63 15.24 -0.87
N ILE A 32 -5.45 14.21 -1.13
CA ILE A 32 -6.32 14.17 -2.31
C ILE A 32 -7.77 14.30 -1.87
N THR A 33 -8.44 15.33 -2.37
CA THR A 33 -9.89 15.48 -2.20
C THR A 33 -10.65 14.78 -3.33
N GLY A 34 -11.83 14.23 -3.03
CA GLY A 34 -12.67 13.59 -4.05
C GLY A 34 -12.06 12.30 -4.64
N SER A 35 -11.32 11.54 -3.84
CA SER A 35 -10.55 10.38 -4.30
C SER A 35 -11.40 9.20 -4.74
N ASN A 36 -12.68 9.11 -4.36
CA ASN A 36 -13.47 7.88 -4.53
C ASN A 36 -13.89 7.54 -5.98
N ARG A 37 -13.55 8.37 -6.99
CA ARG A 37 -13.84 8.12 -8.42
C ARG A 37 -13.08 9.08 -9.35
N ASN A 38 -13.17 8.82 -10.66
CA ASN A 38 -12.63 9.67 -11.74
C ASN A 38 -11.14 9.99 -11.53
N ILE A 39 -10.71 11.22 -11.83
CA ILE A 39 -9.32 11.63 -11.76
C ILE A 39 -8.73 11.60 -10.33
N GLY A 40 -9.55 11.82 -9.30
CA GLY A 40 -9.09 11.74 -7.92
C GLY A 40 -8.65 10.33 -7.52
N LEU A 41 -9.32 9.32 -8.08
CA LEU A 41 -8.96 7.92 -7.89
C LEU A 41 -7.68 7.56 -8.66
N GLU A 42 -7.54 8.05 -9.88
CA GLU A 42 -6.34 7.85 -10.69
C GLU A 42 -5.11 8.49 -10.03
N PHE A 43 -5.26 9.68 -9.43
CA PHE A 43 -4.18 10.29 -8.66
C PHE A 43 -3.75 9.43 -7.48
N VAL A 44 -4.70 8.83 -6.73
CA VAL A 44 -4.33 7.89 -5.65
C VAL A 44 -3.48 6.75 -6.20
N LYS A 45 -3.84 6.18 -7.35
CA LYS A 45 -3.10 5.08 -7.97
C LYS A 45 -1.69 5.50 -8.35
N GLN A 46 -1.54 6.58 -9.12
CA GLN A 46 -0.24 7.05 -9.60
C GLN A 46 0.69 7.50 -8.46
N PHE A 47 0.17 8.21 -7.45
CA PHE A 47 1.00 8.62 -6.32
C PHE A 47 1.40 7.43 -5.44
N SER A 48 0.51 6.46 -5.25
CA SER A 48 0.83 5.22 -4.52
C SER A 48 1.89 4.40 -5.25
N GLU A 49 1.79 4.26 -6.58
CA GLU A 49 2.77 3.57 -7.42
C GLU A 49 4.15 4.24 -7.38
N ASN A 50 4.19 5.54 -7.14
CA ASN A 50 5.43 6.31 -6.97
C ASN A 50 5.97 6.29 -5.52
N ASN A 51 5.42 5.46 -4.62
CA ASN A 51 5.75 5.37 -3.20
C ASN A 51 5.53 6.66 -2.40
N TRP A 52 4.59 7.52 -2.81
CA TRP A 52 4.19 8.67 -2.00
C TRP A 52 3.32 8.25 -0.83
N ASN A 53 3.36 9.03 0.24
CA ASN A 53 2.36 8.93 1.30
C ASN A 53 1.05 9.56 0.82
N VAL A 54 0.00 8.76 0.62
CA VAL A 54 -1.28 9.25 0.09
C VAL A 54 -2.33 9.31 1.19
N ILE A 55 -2.87 10.50 1.44
CA ILE A 55 -4.07 10.71 2.25
C ILE A 55 -5.25 10.91 1.29
N ALA A 56 -5.95 9.82 0.99
CA ALA A 56 -7.15 9.82 0.16
C ALA A 56 -8.39 10.15 0.98
N THR A 57 -9.33 10.91 0.41
CA THR A 57 -10.58 11.25 1.10
C THR A 57 -11.79 10.64 0.42
N ALA A 58 -12.73 10.18 1.23
CA ALA A 58 -14.05 9.75 0.81
C ALA A 58 -15.09 10.32 1.78
N ARG A 59 -16.26 10.72 1.26
CA ARG A 59 -17.38 11.18 2.11
C ARG A 59 -17.96 10.06 2.97
N LYS A 60 -17.83 8.83 2.49
CA LYS A 60 -18.27 7.59 3.13
C LYS A 60 -17.16 6.55 2.96
N PRO A 61 -16.14 6.56 3.82
CA PRO A 61 -14.99 5.64 3.73
C PRO A 61 -15.41 4.17 3.70
N GLU A 62 -16.49 3.82 4.40
CA GLU A 62 -17.05 2.47 4.45
C GLU A 62 -17.56 1.97 3.08
N GLU A 63 -17.97 2.88 2.19
CA GLU A 63 -18.43 2.57 0.83
C GLU A 63 -17.28 2.65 -0.20
N ALA A 64 -16.07 3.05 0.21
CA ALA A 64 -14.92 3.25 -0.66
C ALA A 64 -14.13 1.95 -0.91
N ASN A 65 -14.74 1.04 -1.69
CA ASN A 65 -14.19 -0.30 -1.93
C ASN A 65 -12.76 -0.31 -2.52
N GLU A 66 -12.36 0.73 -3.26
CA GLU A 66 -11.02 0.83 -3.86
C GLU A 66 -9.92 1.17 -2.85
N PHE A 67 -10.26 1.54 -1.61
CA PHE A 67 -9.30 1.89 -0.56
C PHE A 67 -9.27 0.90 0.60
N LYS A 68 -9.81 -0.31 0.42
CA LYS A 68 -9.75 -1.37 1.43
C LYS A 68 -8.32 -1.89 1.53
N GLN A 69 -7.56 -1.30 2.45
CA GLN A 69 -6.24 -1.74 2.89
C GLN A 69 -6.36 -2.74 4.03
#